data_AF-A0AB39TTE5-F1
#
_entry.id   AF-A0AB39TTE5-F1
#
_cell.length_a   1.000
_cell.length_b   1.000
_cell.length_c   1.000
_cell.angle_alpha   90.00
_cell.angle_beta   90.00
_cell.angle_gamma   90.00
#
_symmetry.space_group_name_H-M   'P 1'
#
loop_
_entity.id
_entity.type
_entity.pdbx_description
1 polymer ?
#
loop_
_entity_poly.entity_id
_entity_poly.type
_entity_poly.pdbx_seq_one_letter_code
_entity_poly.pdbx_strand_id
1 'polypeptide(L)'
;MTTSEPAALPSRVTGYADARAVLDQPLLVPEPAADPADTPAGSLAWLRATVARFTGDGQTHARRRAHAVEDLAALDPRDLRQAAAGSAVGADDRHTVVRVLAEQLGLPEPDAVAAAVLTVSAGYFGSALTPAQGRAADEAVSRLLTLTAREDDPRPPEAAAQRIGLLVQACDATARLVEHARRAAPDGLPPGGADALLAEVLRQDPPVTTLRRRALADVRVGALGLRAGDVVLIDVTAAEPDAPAECTPLAFGAGPHHCPGRAQAMALAAGLLERDDPARQITEAVARVLDLAATWTAWDGRPLAVDGRVYTPHKAIRRVADHLVDHLAELEARLAGQEPQPDHWHASATTTPADLAPFTAEDLDEARSRLVRLDGIWADRLRALSDAQLDRSPGRGWSFRLLAAHVAGSLDYYAGAVGRLGATTDLFRKEQS
;
A
#
# COMPACT_ATOMS: atom_id res chain seq x y z
N MET A 1 -25.39 -43.90 22.00
CA MET A 1 -25.24 -43.59 20.56
C MET A 1 -25.99 -42.29 20.29
N THR A 2 -25.34 -41.14 20.51
CA THR A 2 -25.84 -39.85 20.05
C THR A 2 -25.50 -39.75 18.57
N THR A 3 -26.52 -39.96 17.74
CA THR A 3 -26.46 -39.68 16.30
C THR A 3 -26.21 -38.18 16.13
N SER A 4 -24.97 -37.79 15.80
CA SER A 4 -24.71 -36.44 15.30
C SER A 4 -25.51 -36.27 14.02
N GLU A 5 -26.49 -35.36 14.03
CA GLU A 5 -27.11 -34.89 12.80
C GLU A 5 -26.01 -34.36 11.86
N PRO A 6 -26.10 -34.63 10.55
CA PRO A 6 -25.18 -34.03 9.59
C PRO A 6 -25.32 -32.51 9.68
N ALA A 7 -24.20 -31.81 9.89
CA ALA A 7 -24.18 -30.36 9.94
C ALA A 7 -24.83 -29.82 8.65
N ALA A 8 -25.92 -29.05 8.79
CA ALA A 8 -26.56 -28.40 7.66
C ALA A 8 -25.53 -27.54 6.92
N LEU A 9 -25.57 -27.57 5.58
CA LEU A 9 -24.69 -26.73 4.77
C LEU A 9 -24.92 -25.26 5.17
N PRO A 10 -23.84 -24.47 5.35
CA PRO A 10 -23.99 -23.08 5.75
C PRO A 10 -24.79 -22.30 4.71
N SER A 11 -25.67 -21.42 5.18
CA SER A 11 -26.43 -20.54 4.28
C SER A 11 -25.48 -19.69 3.45
N ARG A 12 -25.80 -19.44 2.17
CA ARG A 12 -24.99 -18.62 1.26
C ARG A 12 -25.80 -17.42 0.76
N VAL A 13 -25.17 -16.25 0.78
CA VAL A 13 -25.72 -15.00 0.25
C VAL A 13 -24.88 -14.55 -0.94
N THR A 14 -25.55 -14.26 -2.06
CA THR A 14 -24.90 -13.91 -3.34
C THR A 14 -25.31 -12.53 -3.87
N GLY A 15 -26.40 -11.92 -3.37
CA GLY A 15 -26.83 -10.58 -3.81
C GLY A 15 -26.20 -9.47 -2.97
N TYR A 16 -25.83 -8.36 -3.60
CA TYR A 16 -25.16 -7.23 -2.92
C TYR A 16 -25.91 -6.71 -1.69
N ALA A 17 -27.22 -6.45 -1.82
CA ALA A 17 -28.01 -5.86 -0.74
C ALA A 17 -28.08 -6.79 0.49
N ASP A 18 -28.28 -8.08 0.28
CA ASP A 18 -28.30 -9.07 1.35
C ASP A 18 -26.91 -9.26 1.96
N ALA A 19 -25.86 -9.28 1.13
CA ALA A 19 -24.47 -9.34 1.58
C ALA A 19 -24.13 -8.14 2.48
N ARG A 20 -24.52 -6.93 2.07
CA ARG A 20 -24.34 -5.70 2.84
C ARG A 20 -25.08 -5.76 4.17
N ALA A 21 -26.34 -6.19 4.15
CA ALA A 21 -27.17 -6.33 5.35
C ALA A 21 -26.59 -7.35 6.34
N VAL A 22 -26.05 -8.47 5.85
CA VAL A 22 -25.36 -9.47 6.68
C VAL A 22 -24.08 -8.89 7.30
N LEU A 23 -23.30 -8.13 6.54
CA LEU A 23 -22.04 -7.55 7.03
C LEU A 23 -22.26 -6.37 8.00
N ASP A 24 -23.37 -5.65 7.90
CA ASP A 24 -23.75 -4.58 8.84
C ASP A 24 -24.30 -5.10 10.17
N GLN A 25 -24.77 -6.34 10.23
CA GLN A 25 -25.39 -6.91 11.42
C GLN A 25 -24.35 -7.18 12.52
N PRO A 26 -24.37 -6.48 13.68
CA PRO A 26 -23.35 -6.63 14.71
C PRO A 26 -23.27 -8.01 15.39
N LEU A 27 -24.35 -8.81 15.32
CA LEU A 27 -24.38 -10.17 15.85
C LEU A 27 -23.78 -11.22 14.90
N LEU A 28 -23.45 -10.82 13.67
CA LEU A 28 -22.81 -11.66 12.66
C LEU A 28 -21.34 -11.26 12.57
N VAL A 29 -20.49 -11.99 13.30
CA VAL A 29 -19.06 -11.67 13.44
C VAL A 29 -18.19 -12.67 12.67
N PRO A 30 -16.94 -12.34 12.31
CA PRO A 30 -15.98 -13.36 11.89
C PRO A 30 -15.85 -14.46 12.96
N GLU A 31 -15.47 -15.67 12.55
CA GLU A 31 -15.30 -16.83 13.43
C GLU A 31 -14.44 -16.48 14.67
N PRO A 32 -15.04 -16.44 15.89
CA PRO A 32 -14.28 -16.11 17.08
C PRO A 32 -13.22 -17.18 17.37
N ALA A 33 -12.07 -16.75 17.90
CA ALA A 33 -11.06 -17.67 18.39
C ALA A 33 -11.44 -18.20 19.79
N ALA A 34 -10.74 -19.26 20.23
CA ALA A 34 -10.83 -19.72 21.61
C ALA A 34 -10.36 -18.64 22.61
N ASP A 35 -10.70 -18.80 23.89
CA ASP A 35 -10.36 -17.83 24.92
C ASP A 35 -8.83 -17.64 25.02
N PRO A 36 -8.31 -16.40 24.97
CA PRO A 36 -6.88 -16.14 25.09
C PRO A 36 -6.28 -16.61 26.42
N ALA A 37 -7.07 -16.70 27.50
CA ALA A 37 -6.62 -17.17 28.81
C ALA A 37 -6.07 -18.61 28.77
N ASP A 38 -6.53 -19.41 27.81
CA ASP A 38 -6.13 -20.81 27.64
C ASP A 38 -4.95 -20.98 26.66
N THR A 39 -4.34 -19.89 26.20
CA THR A 39 -3.32 -19.92 25.15
C THR A 39 -1.98 -19.32 25.60
N PRO A 40 -0.85 -20.01 25.37
CA PRO A 40 0.47 -19.46 25.72
C PRO A 40 0.78 -18.19 24.92
N ALA A 41 1.17 -17.12 25.60
CA ALA A 41 1.63 -15.88 24.95
C ALA A 41 2.76 -16.18 23.96
N GLY A 42 2.70 -15.58 22.78
CA GLY A 42 3.64 -15.85 21.70
C GLY A 42 3.31 -17.06 20.83
N SER A 43 2.21 -17.78 21.09
CA SER A 43 1.72 -18.82 20.17
C SER A 43 0.78 -18.25 19.09
N LEU A 44 0.61 -18.98 17.98
CA LEU A 44 -0.37 -18.67 16.94
C LEU A 44 -1.80 -18.68 17.49
N ALA A 45 -2.10 -19.60 18.41
CA ALA A 45 -3.39 -19.67 19.09
C ALA A 45 -3.65 -18.39 19.90
N TRP A 46 -2.66 -17.93 20.66
CA TRP A 46 -2.73 -16.68 21.42
C TRP A 46 -2.88 -15.46 20.53
N LEU A 47 -2.14 -15.38 19.43
CA LEU A 47 -2.26 -14.27 18.48
C LEU A 47 -3.70 -14.20 17.95
N ARG A 48 -4.25 -15.33 17.51
CA ARG A 48 -5.65 -15.42 17.04
C ARG A 48 -6.65 -15.00 18.13
N ALA A 49 -6.45 -15.45 19.36
CA ALA A 49 -7.32 -15.10 20.49
C ALA A 49 -7.23 -13.61 20.92
N THR A 50 -6.13 -12.94 20.56
CA THR A 50 -5.83 -11.56 20.99
C THR A 50 -6.15 -10.51 19.91
N VAL A 51 -6.13 -10.85 18.62
CA VAL A 51 -6.45 -9.89 17.56
C VAL A 51 -7.94 -9.52 17.48
N ALA A 52 -8.23 -8.29 17.09
CA ALA A 52 -9.60 -7.80 16.95
C ALA A 52 -10.45 -8.69 16.03
N ARG A 53 -9.90 -9.16 14.90
CA ARG A 53 -10.61 -9.92 13.87
C ARG A 53 -11.41 -11.12 14.41
N PHE A 54 -10.86 -11.85 15.38
CA PHE A 54 -11.45 -13.06 15.94
C PHE A 54 -12.10 -12.82 17.31
N THR A 55 -12.46 -11.57 17.62
CA THR A 55 -13.13 -11.20 18.87
C THR A 55 -14.64 -11.17 18.66
N GLY A 56 -15.38 -11.97 19.44
CA GLY A 56 -16.85 -12.03 19.38
C GLY A 56 -17.59 -10.98 20.20
N ASP A 57 -16.93 -10.34 21.17
CA ASP A 57 -17.52 -9.24 21.96
C ASP A 57 -17.25 -7.88 21.29
N GLY A 58 -18.30 -7.09 21.11
CA GLY A 58 -18.24 -5.77 20.46
C GLY A 58 -17.34 -4.75 21.19
N GLN A 59 -17.30 -4.75 22.52
CA GLN A 59 -16.51 -3.78 23.28
C GLN A 59 -15.01 -4.09 23.20
N THR A 60 -14.63 -5.34 23.40
CA THR A 60 -13.24 -5.81 23.25
C THR A 60 -12.79 -5.72 21.78
N HIS A 61 -13.68 -6.02 20.83
CA HIS A 61 -13.41 -5.83 19.41
C HIS A 61 -13.08 -4.35 19.13
N ALA A 62 -13.92 -3.42 19.56
CA ALA A 62 -13.70 -1.99 19.34
C ALA A 62 -12.38 -1.50 19.97
N ARG A 63 -12.08 -1.92 21.20
CA ARG A 63 -10.83 -1.59 21.90
C ARG A 63 -9.60 -2.11 21.15
N ARG A 64 -9.58 -3.39 20.79
CA ARG A 64 -8.46 -4.01 20.04
C ARG A 64 -8.32 -3.36 18.67
N ARG A 65 -9.46 -3.15 17.99
CA ARG A 65 -9.50 -2.51 16.68
C ARG A 65 -8.91 -1.10 16.69
N ALA A 66 -9.06 -0.34 17.79
CA ALA A 66 -8.51 1.01 17.91
C ALA A 66 -6.98 1.03 17.81
N HIS A 67 -6.26 0.06 18.39
CA HIS A 67 -4.80 -0.04 18.27
C HIS A 67 -4.36 -0.21 16.81
N ALA A 68 -5.01 -1.09 16.05
CA ALA A 68 -4.70 -1.26 14.63
C ALA A 68 -5.01 0.01 13.80
N VAL A 69 -6.06 0.76 14.15
CA VAL A 69 -6.39 2.02 13.47
C VAL A 69 -5.36 3.11 13.77
N GLU A 70 -4.89 3.17 15.00
CA GLU A 70 -3.84 4.11 15.41
C GLU A 70 -2.54 3.86 14.64
N ASP A 71 -2.10 2.60 14.54
CA ASP A 71 -0.93 2.25 13.73
C ASP A 71 -1.14 2.58 12.24
N LEU A 72 -2.33 2.30 11.68
CA LEU A 72 -2.65 2.62 10.28
C LEU A 72 -2.72 4.13 10.01
N ALA A 73 -3.17 4.92 10.99
CA ALA A 73 -3.26 6.37 10.86
C ALA A 73 -1.87 7.04 10.76
N ALA A 74 -0.83 6.38 11.27
CA ALA A 74 0.56 6.82 11.11
C ALA A 74 1.14 6.50 9.72
N LEU A 75 0.47 5.68 8.91
CA LEU A 75 0.94 5.29 7.58
C LEU A 75 0.29 6.13 6.49
N ASP A 76 1.08 7.01 5.83
CA ASP A 76 0.61 7.73 4.65
C ASP A 76 0.54 6.76 3.44
N PRO A 77 -0.64 6.58 2.81
CA PRO A 77 -0.76 5.76 1.62
C PRO A 77 0.16 6.21 0.47
N ARG A 78 0.53 7.49 0.38
CA ARG A 78 1.46 7.98 -0.66
C ARG A 78 2.86 7.40 -0.48
N ASP A 79 3.36 7.42 0.76
CA ASP A 79 4.68 6.88 1.09
C ASP A 79 4.73 5.36 0.87
N LEU A 80 3.63 4.66 1.21
CA LEU A 80 3.50 3.23 0.93
C LEU A 80 3.51 2.91 -0.57
N ARG A 81 2.78 3.69 -1.38
CA ARG A 81 2.76 3.53 -2.84
C ARG A 81 4.15 3.74 -3.43
N GLN A 82 4.84 4.81 -3.01
CA GLN A 82 6.19 5.11 -3.47
C GLN A 82 7.19 4.02 -3.06
N ALA A 83 7.14 3.56 -1.80
CA ALA A 83 8.02 2.51 -1.31
C ALA A 83 7.78 1.16 -2.03
N ALA A 84 6.52 0.85 -2.36
CA ALA A 84 6.17 -0.32 -3.14
C ALA A 84 6.65 -0.21 -4.61
N ALA A 85 6.47 0.94 -5.25
CA ALA A 85 6.95 1.21 -6.60
C ALA A 85 8.48 1.11 -6.72
N GLY A 86 9.19 1.58 -5.69
CA GLY A 86 10.65 1.49 -5.56
C GLY A 86 11.20 0.19 -4.99
N SER A 87 10.38 -0.86 -4.86
CA SER A 87 10.84 -2.16 -4.36
C SER A 87 11.46 -3.02 -5.47
N ALA A 88 12.30 -3.99 -5.11
CA ALA A 88 12.91 -4.89 -6.08
C ALA A 88 11.88 -5.83 -6.74
N VAL A 89 11.97 -6.03 -8.06
CA VAL A 89 11.14 -7.00 -8.80
C VAL A 89 11.66 -8.42 -8.62
N GLY A 90 10.74 -9.39 -8.73
CA GLY A 90 11.02 -10.81 -8.57
C GLY A 90 11.03 -11.29 -7.11
N ALA A 91 10.93 -10.38 -6.15
CA ALA A 91 10.62 -10.72 -4.76
C ALA A 91 9.16 -11.18 -4.65
N ASP A 92 8.89 -12.09 -3.71
CA ASP A 92 7.51 -12.44 -3.34
C ASP A 92 6.78 -11.16 -2.89
N ASP A 93 5.69 -10.81 -3.57
CA ASP A 93 4.93 -9.59 -3.24
C ASP A 93 4.39 -9.62 -1.82
N ARG A 94 4.12 -10.80 -1.26
CA ARG A 94 3.77 -10.95 0.15
C ARG A 94 4.88 -10.46 1.06
N HIS A 95 6.12 -10.84 0.76
CA HIS A 95 7.29 -10.36 1.50
C HIS A 95 7.43 -8.84 1.34
N THR A 96 7.32 -8.34 0.12
CA THR A 96 7.47 -6.91 -0.18
C THR A 96 6.45 -6.06 0.56
N VAL A 97 5.16 -6.45 0.54
CA VAL A 97 4.07 -5.79 1.26
C VAL A 97 4.38 -5.67 2.74
N VAL A 98 4.80 -6.77 3.37
CA VAL A 98 5.07 -6.79 4.81
C VAL A 98 6.33 -6.00 5.16
N ARG A 99 7.39 -6.12 4.36
CA ARG A 99 8.64 -5.37 4.55
C ARG A 99 8.40 -3.86 4.50
N VAL A 100 7.66 -3.38 3.48
CA VAL A 100 7.31 -1.95 3.35
C VAL A 100 6.47 -1.47 4.52
N LEU A 101 5.46 -2.24 4.95
CA LEU A 101 4.68 -1.89 6.14
C LEU A 101 5.53 -1.84 7.41
N ALA A 102 6.44 -2.80 7.59
CA ALA A 102 7.34 -2.84 8.74
C ALA A 102 8.29 -1.64 8.77
N GLU A 103 8.87 -1.26 7.62
CA GLU A 103 9.69 -0.05 7.48
C GLU A 103 8.93 1.21 7.85
N GLN A 104 7.74 1.40 7.29
CA GLN A 104 6.94 2.62 7.53
C GLN A 104 6.36 2.69 8.94
N LEU A 105 6.16 1.55 9.60
CA LEU A 105 5.82 1.49 11.03
C LEU A 105 7.03 1.75 11.95
N GLY A 106 8.24 1.85 11.40
CA GLY A 106 9.47 2.02 12.16
C GLY A 106 9.91 0.76 12.91
N LEU A 107 9.55 -0.42 12.43
CA LEU A 107 9.93 -1.69 13.06
C LEU A 107 11.38 -2.06 12.73
N PRO A 108 12.13 -2.64 13.69
CA PRO A 108 13.47 -3.15 13.44
C PRO A 108 13.43 -4.37 12.51
N GLU A 109 14.52 -4.56 11.77
CA GLU A 109 14.74 -5.71 10.87
C GLU A 109 13.54 -6.04 9.95
N PRO A 110 13.11 -5.13 9.05
CA PRO A 110 11.90 -5.31 8.24
C PRO A 110 11.83 -6.61 7.43
N ASP A 111 12.96 -7.07 6.87
CA ASP A 111 13.03 -8.35 6.15
C ASP A 111 12.76 -9.55 7.07
N ALA A 112 13.26 -9.51 8.31
CA ALA A 112 13.02 -10.55 9.30
C ALA A 112 11.57 -10.55 9.79
N VAL A 113 10.96 -9.37 9.93
CA VAL A 113 9.52 -9.23 10.19
C VAL A 113 8.73 -9.87 9.05
N ALA A 114 9.05 -9.57 7.80
CA ALA A 114 8.39 -10.13 6.63
C ALA A 114 8.50 -11.66 6.56
N ALA A 115 9.69 -12.24 6.77
CA ALA A 115 9.89 -13.68 6.80
C ALA A 115 9.09 -14.38 7.91
N ALA A 116 9.01 -13.78 9.11
CA ALA A 116 8.23 -14.33 10.21
C ALA A 116 6.72 -14.26 9.93
N VAL A 117 6.23 -13.14 9.37
CA VAL A 117 4.82 -12.99 8.97
C VAL A 117 4.41 -14.00 7.91
N LEU A 118 5.26 -14.28 6.92
CA LEU A 118 5.01 -15.34 5.93
C LEU A 118 4.82 -16.70 6.61
N THR A 119 5.65 -17.03 7.61
CA THR A 119 5.52 -18.27 8.39
C THR A 119 4.19 -18.33 9.16
N VAL A 120 3.79 -17.22 9.80
CA VAL A 120 2.53 -17.11 10.55
C VAL A 120 1.31 -17.20 9.64
N SER A 121 1.36 -16.60 8.45
CA SER A 121 0.23 -16.50 7.51
C SER A 121 -0.37 -17.86 7.13
N ALA A 122 0.46 -18.89 7.04
CA ALA A 122 0.05 -20.25 6.66
C ALA A 122 -1.03 -20.84 7.57
N GLY A 123 -1.03 -20.52 8.87
CA GLY A 123 -2.01 -21.00 9.85
C GLY A 123 -2.97 -19.94 10.36
N TYR A 124 -2.75 -18.66 10.03
CA TYR A 124 -3.45 -17.54 10.65
C TYR A 124 -4.96 -17.56 10.45
N PHE A 125 -5.47 -18.10 9.33
CA PHE A 125 -6.91 -18.23 9.06
C PHE A 125 -7.50 -19.59 9.44
N GLY A 126 -6.76 -20.43 10.17
CA GLY A 126 -7.26 -21.72 10.68
C GLY A 126 -7.02 -22.91 9.75
N SER A 127 -6.13 -22.77 8.76
CA SER A 127 -5.66 -23.90 7.95
C SER A 127 -4.97 -24.96 8.81
N ALA A 128 -5.16 -26.24 8.47
CA ALA A 128 -4.49 -27.32 9.17
C ALA A 128 -2.97 -27.24 8.97
N LEU A 129 -2.22 -27.19 10.07
CA LEU A 129 -0.76 -27.22 10.08
C LEU A 129 -0.26 -28.60 10.49
N THR A 130 0.85 -29.05 9.90
CA THR A 130 1.61 -30.15 10.48
C THR A 130 2.22 -29.72 11.83
N PRO A 131 2.57 -30.66 12.72
CA PRO A 131 3.21 -30.31 14.00
C PRO A 131 4.49 -29.48 13.87
N ALA A 132 5.27 -29.68 12.79
CA ALA A 132 6.46 -28.89 12.53
C ALA A 132 6.13 -27.45 12.11
N GLN A 133 5.13 -27.27 11.23
CA GLN A 133 4.65 -25.95 10.85
C GLN A 133 4.01 -25.21 12.02
N GLY A 134 3.29 -25.91 12.90
CA GLY A 134 2.74 -25.33 14.12
C GLY A 134 3.83 -24.75 15.03
N ARG A 135 4.89 -25.52 15.31
CA ARG A 135 6.03 -25.04 16.09
C ARG A 135 6.73 -23.84 15.45
N ALA A 136 6.96 -23.90 14.14
CA ALA A 136 7.57 -22.79 13.40
C ALA A 136 6.70 -21.52 13.45
N ALA A 137 5.37 -21.66 13.39
CA ALA A 137 4.45 -20.54 13.51
C ALA A 137 4.48 -19.94 14.92
N ASP A 138 4.51 -20.77 15.97
CA ASP A 138 4.63 -20.29 17.36
C ASP A 138 5.98 -19.57 17.59
N GLU A 139 7.09 -20.12 17.11
CA GLU A 139 8.40 -19.46 17.16
C GLU A 139 8.40 -18.11 16.42
N ALA A 140 7.76 -18.05 15.25
CA ALA A 140 7.63 -16.83 14.47
C ALA A 140 6.77 -15.77 15.18
N VAL A 141 5.65 -16.15 15.81
CA VAL A 141 4.84 -15.23 16.61
C VAL A 141 5.63 -14.71 17.81
N SER A 142 6.35 -15.59 18.53
CA SER A 142 7.20 -15.17 19.64
C SER A 142 8.28 -14.16 19.20
N ARG A 143 8.91 -14.37 18.04
CA ARG A 143 9.89 -13.42 17.49
C ARG A 143 9.23 -12.09 17.11
N LEU A 144 8.08 -12.14 16.47
CA LEU A 144 7.34 -10.95 16.07
C LEU A 144 6.90 -10.12 17.27
N LEU A 145 6.57 -10.74 18.41
CA LEU A 145 6.27 -9.99 19.63
C LEU A 145 7.45 -9.16 20.10
N THR A 146 8.67 -9.72 20.06
CA THR A 146 9.88 -8.96 20.39
C THR A 146 10.11 -7.81 19.41
N LEU A 147 9.94 -8.06 18.11
CA LEU A 147 10.19 -7.04 17.06
C LEU A 147 9.13 -5.94 16.99
N THR A 148 7.91 -6.19 17.47
CA THR A 148 6.77 -5.27 17.38
C THR A 148 6.41 -4.57 18.69
N ALA A 149 7.09 -4.93 19.78
CA ALA A 149 6.94 -4.28 21.08
C ALA A 149 7.47 -2.85 21.04
N ARG A 150 6.74 -1.90 21.63
CA ARG A 150 7.19 -0.53 21.87
C ARG A 150 7.26 -0.32 23.38
N GLU A 151 8.36 0.28 23.87
CA GLU A 151 8.60 0.45 25.32
C GLU A 151 7.52 1.31 26.00
N ASP A 152 6.92 2.26 25.27
CA ASP A 152 5.92 3.20 25.78
C ASP A 152 4.45 2.69 25.68
N ASP A 153 4.21 1.46 25.21
CA ASP A 153 2.84 0.96 25.05
C ASP A 153 2.20 0.64 26.42
N PRO A 154 1.01 1.18 26.75
CA PRO A 154 0.35 0.94 28.04
C PRO A 154 -0.21 -0.49 28.18
N ARG A 155 -0.32 -1.25 27.08
CA ARG A 155 -0.73 -2.67 27.02
C ARG A 155 0.10 -3.42 25.96
N PRO A 156 1.40 -3.64 26.20
CA PRO A 156 2.35 -4.07 25.16
C PRO A 156 1.93 -5.35 24.41
N PRO A 157 1.42 -6.42 25.06
CA PRO A 157 1.06 -7.65 24.35
C PRO A 157 -0.17 -7.50 23.46
N GLU A 158 -1.18 -6.71 23.87
CA GLU A 158 -2.41 -6.52 23.09
C GLU A 158 -2.16 -5.64 21.86
N ALA A 159 -1.41 -4.54 22.03
CA ALA A 159 -1.03 -3.64 20.94
C ALA A 159 -0.12 -4.34 19.92
N ALA A 160 0.92 -5.04 20.39
CA ALA A 160 1.80 -5.84 19.54
C ALA A 160 1.03 -6.90 18.74
N ALA A 161 0.08 -7.60 19.37
CA ALA A 161 -0.78 -8.55 18.66
C ALA A 161 -1.56 -7.89 17.51
N GLN A 162 -2.05 -6.66 17.69
CA GLN A 162 -2.76 -5.96 16.62
C GLN A 162 -1.84 -5.57 15.46
N ARG A 163 -0.61 -5.12 15.74
CA ARG A 163 0.41 -4.86 14.71
C ARG A 163 0.76 -6.11 13.92
N ILE A 164 1.00 -7.22 14.61
CA ILE A 164 1.23 -8.52 13.96
C ILE A 164 0.02 -8.91 13.11
N GLY A 165 -1.20 -8.79 13.67
CA GLY A 165 -2.44 -9.07 12.96
C GLY A 165 -2.65 -8.19 11.71
N LEU A 166 -2.23 -6.92 11.75
CA LEU A 166 -2.25 -6.00 10.61
C LEU A 166 -1.31 -6.50 9.51
N LEU A 167 -0.06 -6.80 9.84
CA LEU A 167 0.94 -7.27 8.89
C LEU A 167 0.52 -8.59 8.22
N VAL A 168 0.03 -9.56 9.02
CA VAL A 168 -0.43 -10.86 8.51
C VAL A 168 -1.66 -10.72 7.61
N GLN A 169 -2.61 -9.83 7.96
CA GLN A 169 -3.82 -9.63 7.15
C GLN A 169 -3.54 -8.86 5.85
N ALA A 170 -2.51 -8.02 5.80
CA ALA A 170 -2.09 -7.33 4.57
C ALA A 170 -1.37 -8.26 3.59
N CYS A 171 -0.61 -9.23 4.11
CA CYS A 171 0.29 -10.15 3.39
C CYS A 171 -0.36 -10.80 2.15
N ASP A 172 -1.20 -11.82 2.33
CA ASP A 172 -1.76 -12.58 1.20
C ASP A 172 -2.80 -11.78 0.41
N ALA A 173 -3.63 -10.98 1.10
CA ALA A 173 -4.74 -10.28 0.47
C ALA A 173 -4.26 -9.24 -0.55
N THR A 174 -3.21 -8.47 -0.21
CA THR A 174 -2.65 -7.45 -1.11
C THR A 174 -1.88 -8.10 -2.25
N ALA A 175 -1.05 -9.12 -1.98
CA ALA A 175 -0.31 -9.83 -3.02
C ALA A 175 -1.24 -10.49 -4.05
N ARG A 176 -2.35 -11.10 -3.60
CA ARG A 176 -3.36 -11.67 -4.49
C ARG A 176 -4.10 -10.60 -5.31
N LEU A 177 -4.36 -9.43 -4.73
CA LEU A 177 -4.94 -8.31 -5.49
C LEU A 177 -4.04 -7.91 -6.66
N VAL A 178 -2.74 -7.79 -6.41
CA VAL A 178 -1.73 -7.48 -7.44
C VAL A 178 -1.67 -8.59 -8.49
N GLU A 179 -1.67 -9.86 -8.07
CA GLU A 179 -1.71 -11.01 -8.98
C GLU A 179 -2.92 -10.96 -9.92
N HIS A 180 -4.12 -10.72 -9.37
CA HIS A 180 -5.34 -10.61 -10.15
C HIS A 180 -5.29 -9.43 -11.12
N ALA A 181 -4.73 -8.29 -10.70
CA ALA A 181 -4.56 -7.13 -11.54
C ALA A 181 -3.59 -7.36 -12.70
N ARG A 182 -2.44 -8.00 -12.45
CA ARG A 182 -1.50 -8.42 -13.53
C ARG A 182 -2.16 -9.36 -14.53
N ARG A 183 -3.01 -10.27 -14.05
CA ARG A 183 -3.77 -11.20 -14.91
C ARG A 183 -4.78 -10.45 -15.79
N ALA A 184 -5.43 -9.42 -15.23
CA ALA A 184 -6.41 -8.60 -15.95
C ALA A 184 -5.76 -7.62 -16.96
N ALA A 185 -4.50 -7.24 -16.74
CA ALA A 185 -3.77 -6.29 -17.57
C ALA A 185 -2.36 -6.81 -17.94
N PRO A 186 -2.27 -7.89 -18.75
CA PRO A 186 -0.99 -8.51 -19.10
C PRO A 186 -0.07 -7.60 -19.91
N ASP A 187 -0.63 -6.61 -20.61
CA ASP A 187 0.11 -5.64 -21.42
C ASP A 187 0.46 -4.34 -20.65
N GLY A 188 0.30 -4.33 -19.33
CA GLY A 188 0.57 -3.19 -18.47
C GLY A 188 -0.65 -2.34 -18.11
N LEU A 189 -0.43 -1.22 -17.42
CA LEU A 189 -1.50 -0.42 -16.83
C LEU A 189 -2.42 0.23 -17.88
N PRO A 190 -3.75 0.18 -17.71
CA PRO A 190 -4.69 0.79 -18.64
C PRO A 190 -4.67 2.34 -18.59
N PRO A 191 -5.38 3.01 -19.52
CA PRO A 191 -5.76 4.41 -19.34
C PRO A 191 -6.46 4.59 -17.98
N GLY A 192 -6.04 5.58 -17.18
CA GLY A 192 -6.50 5.74 -15.79
C GLY A 192 -5.60 5.09 -14.72
N GLY A 193 -4.59 4.31 -15.13
CA GLY A 193 -3.52 3.83 -14.26
C GLY A 193 -3.92 2.70 -13.30
N ALA A 194 -3.08 2.48 -12.29
CA ALA A 194 -3.23 1.38 -11.35
C ALA A 194 -4.54 1.44 -10.55
N ASP A 195 -4.98 2.63 -10.15
CA ASP A 195 -6.21 2.78 -9.35
C ASP A 195 -7.45 2.36 -10.12
N ALA A 196 -7.54 2.71 -11.42
CA ALA A 196 -8.64 2.31 -12.28
C ALA A 196 -8.66 0.78 -12.48
N LEU A 197 -7.48 0.18 -12.70
CA LEU A 197 -7.35 -1.27 -12.82
C LEU A 197 -7.76 -1.99 -11.53
N LEU A 198 -7.28 -1.54 -10.37
CA LEU A 198 -7.60 -2.13 -9.08
C LEU A 198 -9.10 -2.03 -8.77
N ALA A 199 -9.74 -0.90 -9.09
CA ALA A 199 -11.18 -0.73 -8.93
C ALA A 199 -11.98 -1.72 -9.80
N GLU A 200 -11.54 -1.98 -11.03
CA GLU A 200 -12.14 -2.97 -11.91
C GLU A 200 -11.94 -4.39 -11.37
N VAL A 201 -10.72 -4.75 -11.00
CA VAL A 201 -10.36 -6.07 -10.46
C VAL A 201 -11.15 -6.37 -9.21
N LEU A 202 -11.28 -5.42 -8.28
CA LEU A 202 -12.08 -5.59 -7.08
C LEU A 202 -13.54 -5.90 -7.38
N ARG A 203 -14.08 -5.41 -8.51
CA ARG A 203 -15.46 -5.65 -8.93
C ARG A 203 -15.65 -7.00 -9.63
N GLN A 204 -14.70 -7.39 -10.48
CA GLN A 204 -14.86 -8.57 -11.36
C GLN A 204 -14.20 -9.83 -10.80
N ASP A 205 -13.05 -9.69 -10.15
CA ASP A 205 -12.24 -10.79 -9.64
C ASP A 205 -11.59 -10.41 -8.29
N PRO A 206 -12.39 -10.19 -7.23
CA PRO A 206 -11.86 -9.78 -5.93
C PRO A 206 -10.95 -10.85 -5.31
N PRO A 207 -9.83 -10.47 -4.67
CA PRO A 207 -8.89 -11.42 -4.06
C PRO A 207 -9.49 -12.18 -2.86
N VAL A 208 -10.52 -11.58 -2.23
CA VAL A 208 -11.33 -12.20 -1.19
C VAL A 208 -12.67 -12.58 -1.81
N THR A 209 -12.82 -13.85 -2.18
CA THR A 209 -14.01 -14.35 -2.89
C THR A 209 -15.16 -14.75 -1.96
N THR A 210 -14.88 -15.01 -0.68
CA THR A 210 -15.89 -15.41 0.30
C THR A 210 -15.58 -14.84 1.67
N LEU A 211 -16.59 -14.25 2.31
CA LEU A 211 -16.55 -13.89 3.73
C LEU A 211 -17.41 -14.86 4.53
N ARG A 212 -16.97 -15.16 5.76
CA ARG A 212 -17.69 -16.03 6.70
C ARG A 212 -18.14 -15.21 7.90
N ARG A 213 -19.38 -15.40 8.33
CA ARG A 213 -19.92 -14.87 9.59
C ARG A 213 -20.56 -15.95 10.42
N ARG A 214 -20.35 -15.90 11.74
CA ARG A 214 -20.99 -16.73 12.74
C ARG A 214 -21.99 -15.87 13.52
N ALA A 215 -23.18 -16.41 13.75
CA ALA A 215 -24.19 -15.78 14.58
C ALA A 215 -23.87 -15.98 16.07
N LEU A 216 -23.80 -14.89 16.83
CA LEU A 216 -23.60 -14.93 18.29
C LEU A 216 -24.90 -15.19 19.06
N ALA A 217 -26.04 -14.88 18.45
CA ALA A 217 -27.37 -15.10 18.97
C ALA A 217 -28.33 -15.36 17.79
N ASP A 218 -29.54 -15.82 18.10
CA ASP A 218 -30.62 -15.91 17.11
C ASP A 218 -30.84 -14.54 16.47
N VAL A 219 -30.72 -14.47 15.15
CA VAL A 219 -30.73 -13.22 14.40
C VAL A 219 -31.44 -13.40 13.06
N ARG A 220 -32.14 -12.34 12.62
CA ARG A 220 -32.80 -12.29 11.33
C ARG A 220 -32.32 -11.09 10.52
N VAL A 221 -31.86 -11.35 9.30
CA VAL A 221 -31.40 -10.34 8.34
C VAL A 221 -32.22 -10.53 7.06
N GLY A 222 -33.18 -9.63 6.82
CA GLY A 222 -34.16 -9.83 5.74
C GLY A 222 -34.91 -11.15 5.90
N ALA A 223 -34.83 -12.01 4.87
CA ALA A 223 -35.42 -13.35 4.87
C ALA A 223 -34.53 -14.41 5.56
N LEU A 224 -33.25 -14.10 5.83
CA LEU A 224 -32.31 -15.03 6.43
C LEU A 224 -32.50 -15.09 7.95
N GLY A 225 -32.97 -16.23 8.47
CA GLY A 225 -33.01 -16.52 9.91
C GLY A 225 -31.86 -17.46 10.30
N LEU A 226 -31.04 -17.05 11.26
CA LEU A 226 -29.90 -17.80 11.78
C LEU A 226 -30.07 -18.04 13.27
N ARG A 227 -29.75 -19.25 13.75
CA ARG A 227 -29.64 -19.58 15.17
C ARG A 227 -28.26 -19.20 15.71
N ALA A 228 -28.16 -19.02 17.02
CA ALA A 228 -26.86 -18.89 17.68
C ALA A 228 -25.92 -20.05 17.27
N GLY A 229 -24.72 -19.70 16.82
CA GLY A 229 -23.73 -20.66 16.31
C GLY A 229 -23.85 -20.97 14.81
N ASP A 230 -24.93 -20.58 14.12
CA ASP A 230 -25.03 -20.79 12.67
C ASP A 230 -23.98 -19.96 11.92
N VAL A 231 -23.61 -20.47 10.74
CA VAL A 231 -22.64 -19.84 9.85
C VAL A 231 -23.32 -19.45 8.55
N VAL A 232 -23.09 -18.22 8.13
CA VAL A 232 -23.44 -17.71 6.80
C VAL A 232 -22.18 -17.39 6.01
N LEU A 233 -22.18 -17.77 4.74
CA LEU A 233 -21.16 -17.43 3.76
C LEU A 233 -21.68 -16.32 2.85
N ILE A 234 -20.87 -15.29 2.66
CA ILE A 234 -21.11 -14.21 1.71
C ILE A 234 -20.22 -14.48 0.51
N ASP A 235 -20.82 -14.73 -0.65
CA ASP A 235 -20.12 -14.91 -1.92
C ASP A 235 -19.82 -13.53 -2.51
N VAL A 236 -18.60 -13.05 -2.27
CA VAL A 236 -18.18 -11.70 -2.67
C VAL A 236 -18.14 -11.60 -4.18
N THR A 237 -17.58 -12.60 -4.85
CA THR A 237 -17.47 -12.62 -6.33
C THR A 237 -18.84 -12.55 -6.99
N ALA A 238 -19.85 -13.22 -6.43
CA ALA A 238 -21.22 -13.13 -6.96
C ALA A 238 -21.92 -11.80 -6.64
N ALA A 239 -21.64 -11.21 -5.48
CA ALA A 239 -22.33 -10.01 -4.99
C ALA A 239 -21.77 -8.69 -5.54
N GLU A 240 -20.47 -8.64 -5.82
CA GLU A 240 -19.76 -7.40 -6.17
C GLU A 240 -20.21 -6.74 -7.49
N PRO A 241 -20.55 -7.48 -8.57
CA PRO A 241 -21.00 -6.87 -9.81
C PRO A 241 -22.29 -6.02 -9.67
N ASP A 242 -23.13 -6.33 -8.68
CA ASP A 242 -24.36 -5.59 -8.38
C ASP A 242 -24.13 -4.39 -7.45
N ALA A 243 -22.90 -4.15 -7.00
CA ALA A 243 -22.56 -3.07 -6.09
C ALA A 243 -22.70 -1.68 -6.74
N PRO A 244 -23.26 -0.68 -6.05
CA PRO A 244 -23.19 0.71 -6.50
C PRO A 244 -21.73 1.17 -6.62
N ALA A 245 -21.42 1.92 -7.68
CA ALA A 245 -20.04 2.31 -8.01
C ALA A 245 -19.30 3.10 -6.90
N GLU A 246 -20.05 3.82 -6.06
CA GLU A 246 -19.52 4.65 -4.97
C GLU A 246 -19.26 3.86 -3.67
N CYS A 247 -19.73 2.62 -3.60
CA CYS A 247 -19.60 1.82 -2.39
C CYS A 247 -18.20 1.20 -2.26
N THR A 248 -17.74 1.06 -1.02
CA THR A 248 -16.53 0.29 -0.73
C THR A 248 -16.73 -1.17 -1.17
N PRO A 249 -15.76 -1.76 -1.89
CA PRO A 249 -15.89 -3.14 -2.32
C PRO A 249 -16.02 -4.13 -1.18
N LEU A 250 -16.88 -5.15 -1.30
CA LEU A 250 -17.14 -6.12 -0.23
C LEU A 250 -15.91 -6.98 0.09
N ALA A 251 -14.92 -7.03 -0.80
CA ALA A 251 -13.60 -7.61 -0.51
C ALA A 251 -12.92 -6.98 0.72
N PHE A 252 -13.23 -5.71 1.01
CA PHE A 252 -12.78 -5.00 2.22
C PHE A 252 -13.78 -5.13 3.38
N GLY A 253 -14.83 -5.94 3.27
CA GLY A 253 -15.87 -6.08 4.26
C GLY A 253 -16.71 -4.81 4.42
N ALA A 254 -17.56 -4.82 5.44
CA ALA A 254 -18.54 -3.76 5.65
C ALA A 254 -18.98 -3.72 7.12
N GLY A 255 -19.67 -2.65 7.52
CA GLY A 255 -20.22 -2.52 8.88
C GLY A 255 -19.14 -2.48 9.98
N PRO A 256 -19.40 -3.07 11.17
CA PRO A 256 -18.46 -3.09 12.30
C PRO A 256 -17.10 -3.71 11.97
N HIS A 257 -17.06 -4.63 11.00
CA HIS A 257 -15.86 -5.37 10.59
C HIS A 257 -15.35 -4.95 9.20
N HIS A 258 -15.62 -3.72 8.75
CA HIS A 258 -14.97 -3.17 7.57
C HIS A 258 -13.44 -3.07 7.80
N CYS A 259 -12.68 -3.34 6.75
CA CYS A 259 -11.23 -3.31 6.77
C CYS A 259 -10.73 -1.87 7.00
N PRO A 260 -9.98 -1.60 8.08
CA PRO A 260 -9.37 -0.29 8.26
C PRO A 260 -8.22 -0.02 7.29
N GLY A 261 -7.53 -1.07 6.85
CA GLY A 261 -6.31 -0.96 6.03
C GLY A 261 -6.57 -0.80 4.54
N ARG A 262 -7.79 -0.43 4.11
CA ARG A 262 -8.14 -0.35 2.68
C ARG A 262 -7.22 0.62 1.93
N ALA A 263 -7.02 1.83 2.46
CA ALA A 263 -6.21 2.85 1.78
C ALA A 263 -4.77 2.37 1.59
N GLN A 264 -4.19 1.74 2.63
CA GLN A 264 -2.84 1.19 2.63
C GLN A 264 -2.71 0.02 1.65
N ALA A 265 -3.68 -0.91 1.64
CA ALA A 265 -3.69 -2.04 0.71
C ALA A 265 -3.78 -1.58 -0.75
N MET A 266 -4.63 -0.59 -1.05
CA MET A 266 -4.76 -0.01 -2.39
C MET A 266 -3.47 0.68 -2.83
N ALA A 267 -2.85 1.47 -1.94
CA ALA A 267 -1.59 2.13 -2.22
C ALA A 267 -0.44 1.15 -2.50
N LEU A 268 -0.29 0.12 -1.65
CA LEU A 268 0.73 -0.91 -1.83
C LEU A 268 0.51 -1.67 -3.14
N ALA A 269 -0.73 -2.07 -3.44
CA ALA A 269 -1.04 -2.75 -4.68
C ALA A 269 -0.78 -1.87 -5.90
N ALA A 270 -1.15 -0.59 -5.85
CA ALA A 270 -0.90 0.35 -6.93
C ALA A 270 0.59 0.54 -7.18
N GLY A 271 1.39 0.74 -6.12
CA GLY A 271 2.83 0.89 -6.22
C GLY A 271 3.49 -0.38 -6.79
N LEU A 272 3.05 -1.57 -6.38
CA LEU A 272 3.57 -2.83 -6.94
C LEU A 272 3.24 -3.02 -8.42
N LEU A 273 2.12 -2.48 -8.91
CA LEU A 273 1.77 -2.50 -10.33
C LEU A 273 2.54 -1.43 -11.12
N GLU A 274 2.75 -0.25 -10.54
CA GLU A 274 3.56 0.81 -11.13
C GLU A 274 5.03 0.38 -11.27
N ARG A 275 5.54 -0.38 -10.29
CA ARG A 275 6.85 -1.03 -10.35
C ARG A 275 7.03 -1.83 -11.63
N ASP A 276 5.96 -2.46 -12.12
CA ASP A 276 6.01 -3.31 -13.30
C ASP A 276 6.17 -2.50 -14.62
N ASP A 277 5.93 -1.18 -14.61
CA ASP A 277 6.10 -0.28 -15.76
C ASP A 277 7.03 0.92 -15.44
N PRO A 278 8.36 0.73 -15.50
CA PRO A 278 9.33 1.77 -15.15
C PRO A 278 9.31 2.95 -16.13
N ALA A 279 8.97 2.72 -17.40
CA ALA A 279 8.84 3.80 -18.37
C ALA A 279 7.70 4.75 -17.98
N ARG A 280 6.55 4.18 -17.60
CA ARG A 280 5.41 4.97 -17.15
C ARG A 280 5.70 5.76 -15.88
N GLN A 281 6.44 5.20 -14.93
CA GLN A 281 6.83 5.92 -13.71
C GLN A 281 7.53 7.26 -14.02
N ILE A 282 8.46 7.27 -14.99
CA ILE A 282 9.13 8.49 -15.43
C ILE A 282 8.14 9.45 -16.10
N THR A 283 7.33 8.95 -17.04
CA THR A 283 6.38 9.78 -17.79
C THR A 283 5.35 10.47 -16.90
N GLU A 284 4.84 9.76 -15.89
CA GLU A 284 3.88 10.32 -14.96
C GLU A 284 4.54 11.29 -13.97
N ALA A 285 5.76 11.01 -13.50
CA ALA A 285 6.50 11.93 -12.65
C ALA A 285 6.77 13.25 -13.40
N VAL A 286 7.22 13.20 -14.65
CA VAL A 286 7.41 14.40 -15.48
C VAL A 286 6.09 15.16 -15.69
N ALA A 287 4.99 14.45 -15.96
CA ALA A 287 3.67 15.07 -16.10
C ALA A 287 3.24 15.79 -14.80
N ARG A 288 3.42 15.17 -13.63
CA ARG A 288 3.14 15.77 -12.32
C ARG A 288 3.99 17.01 -12.04
N VAL A 289 5.30 16.95 -12.35
CA VAL A 289 6.19 18.11 -12.25
C VAL A 289 5.66 19.28 -13.09
N LEU A 290 5.27 19.02 -14.35
CA LEU A 290 4.78 20.06 -15.25
C LEU A 290 3.42 20.63 -14.84
N ASP A 291 2.54 19.81 -14.24
CA ASP A 291 1.26 20.27 -13.66
C ASP A 291 1.49 21.22 -12.48
N LEU A 292 2.42 20.89 -11.56
CA LEU A 292 2.82 21.78 -10.47
C LEU A 292 3.46 23.05 -11.02
N ALA A 293 4.41 22.91 -11.95
CA ALA A 293 5.14 24.03 -12.57
C ALA A 293 4.22 25.03 -13.26
N ALA A 294 3.09 24.58 -13.81
CA ALA A 294 2.10 25.49 -14.40
C ALA A 294 1.58 26.54 -13.39
N THR A 295 1.57 26.20 -12.10
CA THR A 295 1.15 27.12 -11.03
C THR A 295 2.25 28.06 -10.56
N TRP A 296 3.52 27.74 -10.84
CA TRP A 296 4.68 28.49 -10.34
C TRP A 296 4.86 29.85 -11.01
N THR A 297 4.15 30.10 -12.09
CA THR A 297 4.08 31.43 -12.73
C THR A 297 3.50 32.51 -11.81
N ALA A 298 2.82 32.11 -10.74
CA ALA A 298 2.29 32.99 -9.69
C ALA A 298 3.22 33.10 -8.46
N TRP A 299 4.44 32.58 -8.53
CA TRP A 299 5.38 32.63 -7.40
C TRP A 299 5.72 34.06 -7.00
N ASP A 300 5.69 34.35 -5.70
CA ASP A 300 5.87 35.69 -5.12
C ASP A 300 7.35 36.09 -4.93
N GLY A 301 8.28 35.24 -5.39
CA GLY A 301 9.71 35.41 -5.26
C GLY A 301 10.29 34.98 -3.91
N ARG A 302 9.49 34.43 -2.98
CA ARG A 302 9.98 33.95 -1.69
C ARG A 302 10.42 32.49 -1.77
N PRO A 303 11.71 32.18 -1.50
CA PRO A 303 12.18 30.80 -1.50
C PRO A 303 11.55 29.96 -0.40
N LEU A 304 11.41 28.66 -0.63
CA LEU A 304 10.86 27.69 0.31
C LEU A 304 11.99 26.89 0.97
N ALA A 305 11.91 26.67 2.28
CA ALA A 305 12.89 25.86 3.00
C ALA A 305 12.31 24.46 3.27
N VAL A 306 12.94 23.43 2.73
CA VAL A 306 12.53 22.02 2.87
C VAL A 306 13.78 21.18 3.13
N ASP A 307 13.78 20.37 4.19
CA ASP A 307 14.90 19.51 4.62
C ASP A 307 16.27 20.21 4.69
N GLY A 308 16.28 21.43 5.23
CA GLY A 308 17.50 22.24 5.33
C GLY A 308 18.03 22.74 3.99
N ARG A 309 17.26 22.62 2.91
CA ARG A 309 17.58 23.14 1.57
C ARG A 309 16.60 24.24 1.19
N VAL A 310 17.08 25.17 0.37
CA VAL A 310 16.27 26.24 -0.20
C VAL A 310 15.80 25.83 -1.60
N TYR A 311 14.51 25.97 -1.88
CA TYR A 311 13.88 25.68 -3.17
C TYR A 311 13.18 26.90 -3.75
N THR A 312 13.22 26.97 -5.07
CA THR A 312 12.50 27.93 -5.92
C THR A 312 11.98 27.17 -7.13
N PRO A 313 11.00 27.71 -7.88
CA PRO A 313 10.55 27.09 -9.12
C PRO A 313 11.70 26.74 -10.09
N HIS A 314 12.62 27.69 -10.32
CA HIS A 314 13.77 27.47 -11.21
C HIS A 314 14.70 26.39 -10.70
N LYS A 315 15.02 26.37 -9.39
CA LYS A 315 15.83 25.30 -8.82
C LYS A 315 15.14 23.95 -8.96
N ALA A 316 13.83 23.87 -8.74
CA ALA A 316 13.10 22.62 -8.89
C ALA A 316 13.15 22.10 -10.33
N ILE A 317 12.86 22.93 -11.34
CA ILE A 317 12.98 22.55 -12.77
C ILE A 317 14.40 22.12 -13.11
N ARG A 318 15.41 22.88 -12.66
CA ARG A 318 16.82 22.54 -12.88
C ARG A 318 17.17 21.18 -12.27
N ARG A 319 16.78 20.92 -11.02
CA ARG A 319 17.06 19.64 -10.34
C ARG A 319 16.35 18.46 -10.98
N VAL A 320 15.12 18.65 -11.47
CA VAL A 320 14.42 17.64 -12.26
C VAL A 320 15.18 17.31 -13.54
N ALA A 321 15.58 18.33 -14.30
CA ALA A 321 16.33 18.14 -15.55
C ALA A 321 17.69 17.49 -15.31
N ASP A 322 18.47 17.99 -14.33
CA ASP A 322 19.77 17.43 -13.94
C ASP A 322 19.62 15.95 -13.60
N HIS A 323 18.67 15.60 -12.73
CA HIS A 323 18.52 14.23 -12.25
C HIS A 323 18.06 13.25 -13.33
N LEU A 324 17.22 13.70 -14.27
CA LEU A 324 16.87 12.92 -15.47
C LEU A 324 18.10 12.67 -16.34
N VAL A 325 18.97 13.67 -16.52
CA VAL A 325 20.18 13.56 -17.35
C VAL A 325 21.24 12.69 -16.67
N ASP A 326 21.48 12.89 -15.38
CA ASP A 326 22.49 12.17 -14.60
C ASP A 326 22.26 10.66 -14.67
N HIS A 327 21.02 10.21 -14.40
CA HIS A 327 20.69 8.78 -14.42
C HIS A 327 20.44 8.23 -15.81
N LEU A 328 20.13 9.07 -16.81
CA LEU A 328 20.13 8.64 -18.20
C LEU A 328 21.57 8.35 -18.65
N ALA A 329 22.53 9.21 -18.27
CA ALA A 329 23.94 8.98 -18.53
C ALA A 329 24.46 7.73 -17.81
N GLU A 330 24.04 7.49 -16.56
CA GLU A 330 24.33 6.25 -15.82
C GLU A 330 23.79 5.02 -16.56
N LEU A 331 22.52 5.06 -16.99
CA LEU A 331 21.87 3.97 -17.72
C LEU A 331 22.60 3.66 -19.03
N GLU A 332 22.90 4.68 -19.84
CA GLU A 332 23.59 4.53 -21.12
C GLU A 332 25.02 4.00 -20.94
N ALA A 333 25.77 4.53 -19.96
CA ALA A 333 27.12 4.04 -19.66
C ALA A 333 27.09 2.55 -19.29
N ARG A 334 26.17 2.14 -18.41
CA ARG A 334 26.02 0.74 -17.98
C ARG A 334 25.62 -0.17 -19.13
N LEU A 335 24.70 0.27 -20.00
CA LEU A 335 24.33 -0.48 -21.22
C LEU A 335 25.51 -0.62 -22.19
N ALA A 336 26.38 0.38 -22.27
CA ALA A 336 27.62 0.34 -23.07
C ALA A 336 28.76 -0.45 -22.41
N GLY A 337 28.57 -1.01 -21.20
CA GLY A 337 29.61 -1.70 -20.44
C GLY A 337 30.68 -0.76 -19.87
N GLN A 338 30.38 0.53 -19.77
CA GLN A 338 31.26 1.56 -19.22
C GLN A 338 30.91 1.85 -17.74
N GLU A 339 31.89 2.34 -17.00
CA GLU A 339 31.66 2.81 -15.63
C GLU A 339 30.96 4.18 -15.65
N PRO A 340 29.85 4.37 -14.92
CA PRO A 340 29.20 5.67 -14.81
C PRO A 340 30.13 6.75 -14.26
N GLN A 341 30.02 7.97 -14.80
CA GLN A 341 30.73 9.11 -14.24
C GLN A 341 30.02 9.60 -12.97
N PRO A 342 30.74 9.75 -11.84
CA PRO A 342 30.15 10.25 -10.61
C PRO A 342 29.77 11.74 -10.69
N ASP A 343 28.63 12.12 -10.11
CA ASP A 343 28.28 13.53 -9.90
C ASP A 343 29.18 14.15 -8.80
N HIS A 344 29.86 15.24 -9.14
CA HIS A 344 30.71 16.01 -8.24
C HIS A 344 30.14 17.38 -7.85
N TRP A 345 29.03 17.80 -8.49
CA TRP A 345 28.47 19.14 -8.33
C TRP A 345 27.52 19.23 -7.12
N HIS A 346 26.90 18.12 -6.72
CA HIS A 346 25.98 18.05 -5.58
C HIS A 346 24.89 19.14 -5.61
N ALA A 347 24.27 19.31 -6.79
CA ALA A 347 23.50 20.51 -7.14
C ALA A 347 22.31 20.83 -6.23
N SER A 348 21.81 19.86 -5.45
CA SER A 348 20.70 20.04 -4.51
C SER A 348 21.06 20.93 -3.31
N ALA A 349 22.33 20.95 -2.91
CA ALA A 349 22.83 21.77 -1.80
C ALA A 349 22.95 23.26 -2.16
N THR A 350 22.97 23.59 -3.45
CA THR A 350 23.24 24.96 -3.93
C THR A 350 21.99 25.60 -4.49
N THR A 351 21.75 26.86 -4.11
CA THR A 351 20.78 27.76 -4.75
C THR A 351 21.55 28.94 -5.32
N THR A 352 21.51 29.08 -6.64
CA THR A 352 22.26 30.08 -7.39
C THR A 352 21.44 31.37 -7.55
N PRO A 353 22.07 32.50 -7.91
CA PRO A 353 21.33 33.72 -8.24
C PRO A 353 20.33 33.55 -9.39
N ALA A 354 20.61 32.67 -10.37
CA ALA A 354 19.68 32.36 -11.45
C ALA A 354 18.42 31.66 -10.95
N ASP A 355 18.54 30.82 -9.92
CA ASP A 355 17.40 30.14 -9.32
C ASP A 355 16.43 31.11 -8.61
N LEU A 356 16.86 32.34 -8.31
CA LEU A 356 16.05 33.35 -7.62
C LEU A 356 15.25 34.27 -8.57
N ALA A 357 15.42 34.11 -9.89
CA ALA A 357 14.66 34.88 -10.87
C ALA A 357 13.16 34.56 -10.79
N PRO A 358 12.26 35.49 -11.17
CA PRO A 358 10.84 35.15 -11.35
C PRO A 358 10.68 33.97 -12.30
N PHE A 359 9.68 33.13 -12.04
CA PHE A 359 9.32 32.04 -12.93
C PHE A 359 8.15 32.49 -13.79
N THR A 360 8.37 32.63 -15.10
CA THR A 360 7.42 33.22 -16.04
C THR A 360 6.74 32.16 -16.91
N ALA A 361 5.79 32.58 -17.75
CA ALA A 361 5.18 31.71 -18.75
C ALA A 361 6.21 31.18 -19.77
N GLU A 362 7.22 31.98 -20.12
CA GLU A 362 8.28 31.57 -21.04
C GLU A 362 9.16 30.48 -20.41
N ASP A 363 9.45 30.59 -19.11
CA ASP A 363 10.20 29.55 -18.37
C ASP A 363 9.42 28.24 -18.27
N LEU A 364 8.09 28.32 -18.11
CA LEU A 364 7.22 27.14 -18.15
C LEU A 364 7.23 26.48 -19.53
N ASP A 365 7.13 27.26 -20.61
CA ASP A 365 7.16 26.73 -21.98
C ASP A 365 8.51 26.09 -22.31
N GLU A 366 9.61 26.69 -21.84
CA GLU A 366 10.95 26.13 -21.89
C GLU A 366 11.03 24.80 -21.14
N ALA A 367 10.53 24.75 -19.90
CA ALA A 367 10.50 23.53 -19.10
C ALA A 367 9.69 22.42 -19.78
N ARG A 368 8.49 22.73 -20.29
CA ARG A 368 7.66 21.78 -21.05
C ARG A 368 8.41 21.23 -22.25
N SER A 369 9.00 22.11 -23.05
CA SER A 369 9.76 21.74 -24.24
C SER A 369 10.88 20.76 -23.91
N ARG A 370 11.67 21.03 -22.86
CA ARG A 370 12.81 20.19 -22.46
C ARG A 370 12.39 18.88 -21.81
N LEU A 371 11.54 18.95 -20.78
CA LEU A 371 11.21 17.79 -19.95
C LEU A 371 10.41 16.75 -20.74
N VAL A 372 9.51 17.15 -21.64
CA VAL A 372 8.77 16.20 -22.50
C VAL A 372 9.69 15.42 -23.44
N ARG A 373 10.78 16.03 -23.92
CA ARG A 373 11.77 15.31 -24.75
C ARG A 373 12.61 14.35 -23.94
N LEU A 374 13.06 14.74 -22.75
CA LEU A 374 13.79 13.85 -21.85
C LEU A 374 12.91 12.67 -21.43
N ASP A 375 11.65 12.93 -21.13
CA ASP A 375 10.64 11.91 -20.88
C ASP A 375 10.54 10.90 -22.03
N GLY A 376 10.38 11.38 -23.26
CA GLY A 376 10.34 10.51 -24.45
C GLY A 376 11.57 9.62 -24.59
N ILE A 377 12.78 10.17 -24.37
CA ILE A 377 14.02 9.38 -24.41
C ILE A 377 14.01 8.29 -23.32
N TRP A 378 13.67 8.64 -22.09
CA TRP A 378 13.59 7.68 -21.00
C TRP A 378 12.58 6.56 -21.29
N ALA A 379 11.39 6.93 -21.76
CA ALA A 379 10.34 5.98 -22.05
C ALA A 379 10.73 5.03 -23.19
N ASP A 380 11.33 5.54 -24.26
CA ASP A 380 11.82 4.73 -25.39
C ASP A 380 12.95 3.79 -24.94
N ARG A 381 13.87 4.27 -24.10
CA ARG A 381 14.97 3.45 -23.57
C ARG A 381 14.48 2.34 -22.67
N LEU A 382 13.63 2.64 -21.69
CA LEU A 382 13.12 1.65 -20.75
C LEU A 382 12.24 0.60 -21.44
N ARG A 383 11.41 1.00 -22.42
CA ARG A 383 10.58 0.06 -23.20
C ARG A 383 11.38 -0.82 -24.15
N ALA A 384 12.56 -0.39 -24.59
CA ALA A 384 13.43 -1.19 -25.45
C ALA A 384 14.15 -2.33 -24.68
N LEU A 385 14.18 -2.28 -23.35
CA LEU A 385 14.81 -3.29 -22.51
C LEU A 385 13.84 -4.43 -22.17
N SER A 386 14.35 -5.66 -22.16
CA SER A 386 13.59 -6.80 -21.61
C SER A 386 13.50 -6.72 -20.09
N ASP A 387 12.50 -7.38 -19.49
CA ASP A 387 12.38 -7.48 -18.02
C ASP A 387 13.68 -8.00 -17.37
N ALA A 388 14.32 -8.98 -18.00
CA ALA A 388 15.59 -9.50 -17.51
C ALA A 388 16.70 -8.45 -17.47
N GLN A 389 16.74 -7.51 -18.42
CA GLN A 389 17.71 -6.40 -18.41
C GLN A 389 17.32 -5.30 -17.43
N LEU A 390 16.02 -5.05 -17.25
CA LEU A 390 15.49 -4.11 -16.27
C LEU A 390 15.79 -4.55 -14.83
N ASP A 391 15.76 -5.86 -14.57
CA ASP A 391 15.92 -6.43 -13.23
C ASP A 391 17.35 -6.88 -12.93
N ARG A 392 18.07 -7.42 -13.92
CA ARG A 392 19.49 -7.84 -13.82
C ARG A 392 20.36 -6.95 -14.69
N SER A 393 20.39 -5.68 -14.35
CA SER A 393 21.10 -4.66 -15.09
C SER A 393 22.63 -4.77 -14.91
N PRO A 394 23.43 -4.51 -15.95
CA PRO A 394 24.89 -4.54 -15.85
C PRO A 394 25.41 -3.46 -14.88
N GLY A 395 26.58 -3.71 -14.29
CA GLY A 395 27.23 -2.79 -13.33
C GLY A 395 26.79 -2.97 -11.88
N ARG A 396 27.38 -2.17 -10.98
CA ARG A 396 26.98 -2.11 -9.56
C ARG A 396 25.86 -1.09 -9.37
N GLY A 397 25.13 -1.22 -8.27
CA GLY A 397 24.05 -0.29 -7.91
C GLY A 397 22.66 -0.88 -8.14
N TRP A 398 21.67 -0.01 -8.25
CA TRP A 398 20.28 -0.40 -8.49
C TRP A 398 20.11 -1.07 -9.86
N SER A 399 19.13 -1.97 -9.97
CA SER A 399 18.63 -2.41 -11.27
C SER A 399 18.04 -1.19 -12.02
N PHE A 400 17.92 -1.24 -13.34
CA PHE A 400 17.36 -0.13 -14.12
C PHE A 400 15.90 0.15 -13.76
N ARG A 401 15.16 -0.86 -13.32
CA ARG A 401 13.82 -0.66 -12.78
C ARG A 401 13.82 0.14 -11.48
N LEU A 402 14.70 -0.21 -10.55
CA LEU A 402 14.89 0.54 -9.30
C LEU A 402 15.46 1.94 -9.55
N LEU A 403 16.33 2.08 -10.56
CA LEU A 403 16.85 3.36 -11.02
C LEU A 403 15.72 4.27 -11.51
N ALA A 404 14.82 3.75 -12.35
CA ALA A 404 13.66 4.50 -12.82
C ALA A 404 12.75 4.96 -11.67
N ALA A 405 12.49 4.07 -10.70
CA ALA A 405 11.72 4.40 -9.51
C ALA A 405 12.40 5.47 -8.65
N HIS A 406 13.73 5.40 -8.49
CA HIS A 406 14.51 6.42 -7.80
C HIS A 406 14.39 7.78 -8.50
N VAL A 407 14.56 7.81 -9.82
CA VAL A 407 14.44 9.04 -10.62
C VAL A 407 13.05 9.64 -10.47
N ALA A 408 11.99 8.84 -10.66
CA ALA A 408 10.62 9.29 -10.50
C ALA A 408 10.34 9.86 -9.09
N GLY A 409 10.77 9.15 -8.03
CA GLY A 409 10.61 9.61 -6.66
C GLY A 409 11.38 10.91 -6.35
N SER A 410 12.58 11.06 -6.88
CA SER A 410 13.36 12.31 -6.77
C SER A 410 12.69 13.48 -7.49
N LEU A 411 12.07 13.23 -8.66
CA LEU A 411 11.30 14.24 -9.39
C LEU A 411 10.12 14.76 -8.56
N ASP A 412 9.34 13.84 -7.99
CA ASP A 412 8.24 14.18 -7.10
C ASP A 412 8.72 14.95 -5.85
N TYR A 413 9.86 14.57 -5.28
CA TYR A 413 10.48 15.30 -4.17
C TYR A 413 10.83 16.75 -4.54
N TYR A 414 11.53 16.97 -5.67
CA TYR A 414 11.95 18.31 -6.07
C TYR A 414 10.78 19.23 -6.41
N ALA A 415 9.76 18.72 -7.12
CA ALA A 415 8.58 19.53 -7.41
C ALA A 415 7.67 19.71 -6.18
N GLY A 416 7.57 18.67 -5.33
CA GLY A 416 6.84 18.72 -4.06
C GLY A 416 7.40 19.75 -3.08
N ALA A 417 8.71 20.00 -3.10
CA ALA A 417 9.35 21.03 -2.28
C ALA A 417 8.87 22.47 -2.59
N VAL A 418 8.36 22.71 -3.81
CA VAL A 418 7.70 23.98 -4.17
C VAL A 418 6.18 23.85 -4.01
N GLY A 419 5.61 22.70 -4.37
CA GLY A 419 4.18 22.43 -4.25
C GLY A 419 3.31 23.23 -5.21
N ARG A 420 1.99 23.21 -5.01
CA ARG A 420 1.02 23.94 -5.84
C ARG A 420 0.86 25.38 -5.33
N LEU A 421 1.03 26.38 -6.19
CA LEU A 421 0.81 27.79 -5.86
C LEU A 421 -0.57 28.27 -6.35
N GLY A 422 -1.16 29.27 -5.69
CA GLY A 422 -2.40 29.92 -6.16
C GLY A 422 -3.73 29.27 -5.76
N ALA A 423 -3.75 28.18 -4.98
CA ALA A 423 -4.99 27.67 -4.37
C ALA A 423 -5.29 28.42 -3.05
N THR A 424 -6.05 29.52 -3.16
CA THR A 424 -6.70 30.27 -2.05
C THR A 424 -5.85 30.56 -0.80
N THR A 425 -5.09 31.65 -0.85
CA THR A 425 -4.69 32.42 0.34
C THR A 425 -5.80 33.41 0.70
N ASP A 426 -7.00 32.93 1.04
CA ASP A 426 -8.15 33.82 1.35
C ASP A 426 -9.01 33.34 2.53
N LEU A 427 -8.40 32.73 3.54
CA LEU A 427 -9.06 32.41 4.82
C LEU A 427 -8.49 33.14 6.05
N PHE A 428 -7.41 33.93 5.92
CA PHE A 428 -6.79 34.60 7.07
C PHE A 428 -6.65 36.13 6.97
N ARG A 429 -7.21 36.79 5.93
CA ARG A 429 -7.11 38.25 5.79
C ARG A 429 -8.32 39.02 6.37
N LYS A 430 -9.24 38.38 7.09
CA LYS A 430 -10.44 39.03 7.67
C LYS A 430 -10.42 39.30 9.17
N GLU A 431 -9.30 39.11 9.87
CA GLU A 431 -9.21 39.41 11.32
C GLU A 431 -8.26 40.56 11.69
N GLN A 432 -7.98 41.48 10.76
CA GLN A 432 -7.43 42.79 11.12
C GLN A 432 -8.06 43.88 10.25
N SER A 433 -9.29 44.28 10.61
CA SER A 433 -9.79 45.63 10.40
C SER A 433 -10.72 46.03 11.52
#